data_AF-A0A3N2AP38-F1
#
_entry.id   AF-A0A3N2AP38-F1
#
_cell.length_a   1.000
_cell.length_b   1.000
_cell.length_c   1.000
_cell.angle_alpha   90.00
_cell.angle_beta   90.00
_cell.angle_gamma   90.00
#
_symmetry.space_group_name_H-M   'P 1'
#
loop_
_entity.id
_entity.type
_entity.pdbx_description
1 polymer ?
#
loop_
_entity_poly.entity_id
_entity_poly.type
_entity_poly.pdbx_seq_one_letter_code
_entity_poly.pdbx_strand_id
1 'polypeptide(L)'
;MSERAATRGSDASAAAVALDALELSAGATLLITGAASAVGRAAVSLAVRNGLEVFVVAGAHDHDLLAALGATRFVSSAGDPAATLRGVRPSGVDAVLDAAGMRCAILPAVRSGGRIAGPHGWRPRLERGIRAVSGHVAPSEGRPGGTPLARDSRPAPDAT
;
A
#
# COMPACT_ATOMS: atom_id res chain seq x y z
N MET A 1 16.34 0.83 -26.12
CA MET A 1 15.24 1.82 -26.21
C MET A 1 13.93 1.04 -26.14
N SER A 2 13.02 1.11 -25.17
CA SER A 2 12.95 1.72 -23.83
C SER A 2 11.71 1.13 -23.16
N GLU A 3 11.82 -0.03 -22.50
CA GLU A 3 10.66 -0.66 -21.84
C GLU A 3 10.27 0.05 -20.53
N ARG A 4 11.19 0.84 -19.96
CA ARG A 4 11.02 1.46 -18.62
C ARG A 4 10.27 2.79 -18.60
N ALA A 5 9.87 3.32 -19.75
CA ALA A 5 9.14 4.59 -19.84
C ALA A 5 7.62 4.39 -19.88
N ALA A 6 7.13 3.33 -20.52
CA ALA A 6 5.71 3.06 -20.66
C ALA A 6 5.05 2.69 -19.31
N THR A 7 5.71 1.85 -18.52
CA THR A 7 5.18 1.35 -17.23
C THR A 7 5.01 2.46 -16.19
N ARG A 8 5.90 3.46 -16.18
CA ARG A 8 5.82 4.56 -15.20
C ARG A 8 4.59 5.44 -15.40
N GLY A 9 4.16 5.61 -16.65
CA GLY A 9 2.92 6.30 -16.99
C GLY A 9 1.68 5.54 -16.49
N SER A 10 1.67 4.21 -16.65
CA SER A 10 0.58 3.38 -16.14
C SER A 10 0.52 3.34 -14.62
N ASP A 11 1.66 3.31 -13.92
CA ASP A 11 1.70 3.29 -12.45
C ASP A 11 1.21 4.61 -11.83
N ALA A 12 1.59 5.74 -12.43
CA ALA A 12 1.12 7.06 -11.99
C ALA A 12 -0.36 7.27 -12.29
N SER A 13 -0.84 6.78 -13.44
CA SER A 13 -2.27 6.80 -13.79
C SER A 13 -3.09 5.93 -12.82
N ALA A 14 -2.61 4.71 -12.53
CA ALA A 14 -3.19 3.81 -11.53
C ALA A 14 -3.29 4.47 -10.15
N ALA A 15 -2.21 5.11 -9.69
CA ALA A 15 -2.19 5.85 -8.44
C ALA A 15 -3.18 7.03 -8.45
N ALA A 16 -3.22 7.81 -9.54
CA ALA A 16 -4.13 8.94 -9.68
C ALA A 16 -5.60 8.50 -9.65
N VAL A 17 -5.96 7.45 -10.38
CA VAL A 17 -7.32 6.87 -10.37
C VAL A 17 -7.70 6.37 -8.98
N ALA A 18 -6.77 5.71 -8.27
CA ALA A 18 -7.02 5.25 -6.91
C ALA A 18 -7.21 6.40 -5.92
N LEU A 19 -6.43 7.48 -6.04
CA LEU A 19 -6.56 8.67 -5.21
C LEU A 19 -7.85 9.44 -5.49
N ASP A 20 -8.20 9.60 -6.76
CA ASP A 20 -9.42 10.28 -7.20
C ASP A 20 -10.67 9.56 -6.68
N ALA A 21 -10.69 8.23 -6.75
CA ALA A 21 -11.78 7.41 -6.23
C ALA A 21 -11.95 7.52 -4.70
N LEU A 22 -10.92 7.94 -3.96
CA LEU A 22 -11.00 8.21 -2.53
C LEU A 22 -11.64 9.58 -2.22
N GLU A 23 -11.80 10.45 -3.22
CA GLU A 23 -12.38 11.81 -3.17
C GLU A 23 -12.04 12.56 -1.87
N LEU A 24 -10.74 12.64 -1.57
CA LEU A 24 -10.22 13.28 -0.37
C LEU A 24 -10.01 14.77 -0.59
N SER A 25 -10.43 15.58 0.39
CA SER A 25 -10.12 17.01 0.43
C SER A 25 -8.68 17.24 0.89
N ALA A 26 -8.07 18.35 0.50
CA ALA A 26 -6.80 18.80 1.06
C ALA A 26 -6.88 18.87 2.60
N GLY A 27 -5.80 18.49 3.28
CA GLY A 27 -5.75 18.34 4.74
C GLY A 27 -6.32 17.03 5.28
N ALA A 28 -6.94 16.20 4.44
CA ALA A 28 -7.34 14.85 4.84
C ALA A 28 -6.13 13.92 4.95
N THR A 29 -6.34 12.83 5.68
CA THR A 29 -5.29 11.87 5.99
C THR A 29 -5.40 10.60 5.18
N LEU A 30 -4.29 10.18 4.60
CA LEU A 30 -4.21 9.01 3.76
C LEU A 30 -3.12 8.06 4.28
N LEU A 31 -3.48 6.80 4.51
CA LEU A 31 -2.51 5.74 4.72
C LEU A 31 -2.26 4.98 3.43
N ILE A 32 -1.00 4.83 3.03
CA ILE A 32 -0.58 4.07 1.86
C ILE A 32 0.18 2.83 2.31
N THR A 33 -0.29 1.66 1.90
CA THR A 33 0.40 0.39 2.12
C THR A 33 1.12 -0.02 0.85
N GLY A 34 2.22 -0.78 0.97
CA GLY A 34 3.03 -1.11 -0.21
C GLY A 34 3.62 0.14 -0.87
N ALA A 35 3.94 1.16 -0.08
CA ALA A 35 4.38 2.47 -0.55
C ALA A 35 5.70 2.41 -1.35
N ALA A 36 6.53 1.39 -1.10
CA ALA A 36 7.76 1.14 -1.86
C ALA A 36 7.52 0.57 -3.27
N SER A 37 6.29 0.21 -3.65
CA SER A 37 5.95 -0.20 -5.03
C SER A 37 5.98 0.98 -6.01
N ALA A 38 5.97 0.72 -7.32
CA ALA A 38 5.93 1.78 -8.31
C ALA A 38 4.65 2.63 -8.20
N VAL A 39 3.50 1.98 -8.02
CA VAL A 39 2.21 2.65 -7.77
C VAL A 39 2.22 3.37 -6.42
N GLY A 40 2.73 2.73 -5.36
CA GLY A 40 2.80 3.30 -4.02
C GLY A 40 3.61 4.60 -3.98
N ARG A 41 4.79 4.62 -4.61
CA ARG A 41 5.64 5.83 -4.69
C ARG A 41 4.96 6.95 -5.47
N ALA A 42 4.30 6.61 -6.58
CA ALA A 42 3.51 7.58 -7.34
C ALA A 42 2.34 8.13 -6.50
N ALA A 43 1.66 7.27 -5.75
CA ALA A 43 0.57 7.65 -4.87
C ALA A 43 1.03 8.58 -3.73
N VAL A 44 2.19 8.31 -3.11
CA VAL A 44 2.77 9.21 -2.08
C VAL A 44 3.01 10.60 -2.68
N SER A 45 3.73 10.68 -3.80
CA SER A 45 4.06 11.96 -4.42
C SER A 45 2.80 12.73 -4.85
N LEU A 46 1.80 12.05 -5.42
CA LEU A 46 0.53 12.67 -5.81
C LEU A 46 -0.28 13.13 -4.60
N ALA A 47 -0.38 12.32 -3.55
CA ALA A 47 -1.12 12.66 -2.34
C ALA A 47 -0.53 13.89 -1.64
N VAL A 48 0.79 13.96 -1.51
CA VAL A 48 1.50 15.14 -0.97
C VAL A 48 1.22 16.38 -1.80
N ARG A 49 1.28 16.26 -3.14
CA ARG A 49 0.96 17.36 -4.07
C ARG A 49 -0.49 17.84 -3.96
N ASN A 50 -1.41 16.95 -3.61
CA ASN A 50 -2.82 17.26 -3.35
C ASN A 50 -3.06 17.85 -1.94
N GLY A 51 -2.00 18.09 -1.15
CA GLY A 51 -2.10 18.65 0.19
C GLY A 51 -2.64 17.68 1.23
N LEU A 52 -2.51 16.37 1.01
CA LEU A 52 -2.91 15.35 1.98
C LEU A 52 -1.79 15.09 2.99
N GLU A 53 -2.15 14.71 4.21
CA GLU A 53 -1.19 14.19 5.19
C GLU A 53 -1.01 12.68 4.97
N VAL A 54 0.20 12.30 4.56
CA VAL A 54 0.50 10.95 4.06
C VAL A 54 1.22 10.12 5.12
N PHE A 55 0.54 9.07 5.56
CA PHE A 55 1.10 7.98 6.35
C PHE A 55 1.48 6.83 5.42
N VAL A 56 2.65 6.22 5.64
CA VAL A 56 3.10 5.06 4.85
C VAL A 56 3.36 3.86 5.74
N VAL A 57 2.93 2.67 5.32
CA VAL A 57 3.35 1.40 5.92
C VAL A 57 4.57 0.91 5.17
N ALA A 58 5.73 0.93 5.83
CA ALA A 58 7.00 0.56 5.22
C ALA A 58 8.03 0.09 6.26
N GLY A 59 8.98 -0.74 5.82
CA GLY A 59 10.14 -1.12 6.62
C GLY A 59 11.19 0.00 6.66
N ALA A 60 12.07 -0.02 7.66
CA ALA A 60 13.09 1.02 7.88
C ALA A 60 13.97 1.28 6.64
N HIS A 61 14.23 0.25 5.82
CA HIS A 61 15.02 0.36 4.60
C HIS A 61 14.40 1.27 3.52
N ASP A 62 13.07 1.45 3.54
CA ASP A 62 12.35 2.29 2.59
C ASP A 62 12.07 3.70 3.13
N HIS A 63 12.41 3.99 4.39
CA HIS A 63 12.05 5.25 5.04
C HIS A 63 12.68 6.46 4.33
N ASP A 64 13.97 6.40 3.99
CA ASP A 64 14.66 7.49 3.30
C ASP A 64 14.06 7.76 1.91
N LEU A 65 13.74 6.69 1.17
CA LEU A 65 13.12 6.78 -0.14
C LEU A 65 11.74 7.45 -0.07
N LEU A 66 10.93 7.06 0.90
CA LEU A 66 9.57 7.56 1.07
C LEU A 66 9.54 8.96 1.71
N ALA A 67 10.50 9.28 2.57
CA ALA A 67 10.70 10.62 3.12
C ALA A 67 11.04 11.61 2.00
N ALA A 68 11.93 11.22 1.07
CA ALA A 68 12.27 12.04 -0.10
C ALA A 68 11.05 12.31 -1.02
N LEU A 69 10.03 11.45 -0.99
CA LEU A 69 8.78 11.64 -1.73
C LEU A 69 7.75 12.50 -0.98
N GLY A 70 8.04 12.88 0.27
CA GLY A 70 7.20 13.73 1.10
C GLY A 70 6.29 12.98 2.09
N ALA A 71 6.50 11.68 2.30
CA ALA A 71 5.80 10.97 3.37
C ALA A 71 6.14 11.59 4.74
N THR A 72 5.13 11.93 5.53
CA THR A 72 5.31 12.67 6.79
C THR A 72 5.31 11.76 8.02
N ARG A 73 4.77 10.54 7.90
CA ARG A 73 4.63 9.59 9.00
C ARG A 73 4.86 8.15 8.54
N PHE A 74 5.65 7.41 9.30
CA PHE A 74 6.02 6.04 9.02
C PHE A 74 5.38 5.10 10.02
N VAL A 75 4.67 4.10 9.50
CA VAL A 75 4.08 3.00 10.26
C VAL A 75 4.90 1.75 9.96
N SER A 76 5.33 1.06 11.01
CA SER A 76 6.05 -0.20 10.85
C SER A 76 5.21 -1.20 10.06
N SER A 77 5.81 -1.81 9.04
CA SER A 77 5.23 -2.97 8.36
C SER A 77 5.39 -4.27 9.14
N ALA A 78 6.21 -4.28 10.21
CA ALA A 78 6.38 -5.42 11.09
C ALA A 78 5.31 -5.40 12.20
N GLY A 79 4.68 -6.54 12.44
CA GLY A 79 3.61 -6.70 13.44
C GLY A 79 2.23 -6.33 12.89
N ASP A 80 1.47 -5.54 13.66
CA ASP A 80 0.14 -5.04 13.28
C ASP A 80 0.20 -3.54 12.92
N PRO A 81 0.20 -3.20 11.61
CA PRO A 81 0.23 -1.82 11.16
C PRO A 81 -1.01 -1.03 11.57
N ALA A 82 -2.18 -1.68 11.70
CA ALA A 82 -3.41 -1.01 12.09
C ALA A 82 -3.37 -0.61 13.56
N ALA A 83 -2.89 -1.50 14.44
CA ALA A 83 -2.67 -1.19 15.84
C ALA A 83 -1.60 -0.08 16.03
N THR A 84 -0.50 -0.17 15.27
CA THR A 84 0.57 0.83 15.30
C THR A 84 0.04 2.21 14.90
N LEU A 85 -0.75 2.28 13.81
CA LEU A 85 -1.37 3.53 13.39
C LEU A 85 -2.34 4.06 14.44
N ARG A 86 -3.13 3.20 15.09
CA ARG A 86 -4.04 3.61 16.16
C ARG A 86 -3.30 4.15 17.39
N GLY A 87 -2.10 3.67 17.66
CA GLY A 87 -1.23 4.23 18.70
C GLY A 87 -0.80 5.67 18.39
N VAL A 88 -0.49 5.97 17.13
CA VAL A 88 -0.10 7.32 16.68
C VAL A 88 -1.31 8.23 16.46
N ARG A 89 -2.41 7.66 15.97
CA ARG A 89 -3.64 8.37 15.62
C ARG A 89 -4.87 7.55 16.04
N PRO A 90 -5.35 7.73 17.30
CA PRO A 90 -6.45 6.95 17.85
C PRO A 90 -7.73 6.99 17.03
N SER A 91 -7.99 8.08 16.32
CA SER A 91 -9.16 8.27 15.46
C SER A 91 -9.11 7.47 14.14
N GLY A 92 -7.95 6.94 13.76
CA GLY A 92 -7.74 6.34 12.44
C GLY A 92 -7.59 7.38 11.32
N VAL A 93 -7.42 6.91 10.08
CA VAL A 93 -7.27 7.73 8.86
C VAL A 93 -8.56 7.89 8.08
N ASP A 94 -8.68 9.00 7.34
CA ASP A 94 -9.83 9.27 6.46
C ASP A 94 -9.91 8.24 5.33
N ALA A 95 -8.76 7.84 4.80
CA ALA A 95 -8.67 6.83 3.77
C ALA A 95 -7.42 5.95 3.86
N VAL A 96 -7.53 4.77 3.25
CA VAL A 96 -6.41 3.85 3.00
C VAL A 96 -6.31 3.55 1.50
N LEU A 97 -5.10 3.60 0.96
CA LEU A 97 -4.74 3.00 -0.33
C LEU A 97 -3.93 1.73 -0.05
N ASP A 98 -4.55 0.58 -0.31
CA ASP A 98 -3.98 -0.74 -0.06
C ASP A 98 -3.34 -1.32 -1.32
N ALA A 99 -2.08 -0.96 -1.58
CA ALA A 99 -1.30 -1.54 -2.68
C ALA A 99 -0.55 -2.82 -2.26
N ALA A 100 -0.44 -3.10 -0.94
CA ALA A 100 0.16 -4.33 -0.43
C ALA A 100 -0.83 -5.52 -0.41
N GLY A 101 -2.13 -5.27 -0.57
CA GLY A 101 -3.15 -6.33 -0.53
C GLY A 101 -3.46 -6.84 0.88
N MET A 102 -3.27 -6.01 1.91
CA MET A 102 -3.59 -6.33 3.31
C MET A 102 -5.10 -6.47 3.56
N ARG A 103 -5.95 -5.85 2.73
CA ARG A 103 -7.41 -6.00 2.73
C ARG A 103 -8.01 -5.75 4.11
N CYS A 104 -8.58 -6.80 4.73
CA CYS A 104 -9.26 -6.69 6.01
C CYS A 104 -8.32 -6.34 7.17
N ALA A 105 -7.03 -6.70 7.08
CA ALA A 105 -6.06 -6.47 8.15
C ALA A 105 -5.82 -4.98 8.42
N ILE A 106 -5.98 -4.12 7.40
CA ILE A 106 -5.76 -2.66 7.55
C ILE A 106 -7.06 -1.88 7.82
N LEU A 107 -8.23 -2.52 7.77
CA LEU A 107 -9.51 -1.86 8.05
C LEU A 107 -9.60 -1.19 9.44
N PRO A 108 -9.02 -1.75 10.53
CA PRO A 108 -9.08 -1.08 11.82
C PRO A 108 -8.36 0.28 11.82
N ALA A 109 -7.43 0.52 10.90
CA ALA A 109 -6.76 1.80 10.73
C ALA A 109 -7.67 2.88 10.10
N VAL A 110 -8.73 2.49 9.38
CA VAL A 110 -9.69 3.42 8.77
C VAL A 110 -10.69 3.91 9.82
N ARG A 111 -10.95 5.22 9.85
CA ARG A 111 -12.00 5.80 10.71
C ARG A 111 -13.40 5.36 10.27
N SER A 112 -14.38 5.49 11.16
CA SER A 112 -15.79 5.31 10.80
C SER A 112 -16.20 6.30 9.70
N GLY A 113 -16.88 5.80 8.67
CA GLY A 113 -17.24 6.57 7.47
C GLY A 113 -16.07 6.85 6.51
N GLY A 114 -14.90 6.27 6.75
CA GLY A 114 -13.72 6.42 5.88
C GLY A 114 -13.81 5.61 4.59
N ARG A 115 -12.75 5.69 3.78
CA ARG A 115 -12.68 5.05 2.46
C ARG A 115 -11.46 4.14 2.34
N ILE A 116 -11.57 3.08 1.54
CA ILE A 116 -10.43 2.22 1.23
C ILE A 116 -10.38 1.90 -0.26
N ALA A 117 -9.26 2.18 -0.89
CA ALA A 117 -8.95 1.75 -2.24
C ALA A 117 -8.07 0.51 -2.13
N GLY A 118 -8.58 -0.65 -2.53
CA GLY A 118 -7.82 -1.91 -2.47
C GLY A 118 -7.53 -2.48 -3.85
N PRO A 119 -6.94 -3.69 -3.91
CA PRO A 119 -6.62 -4.36 -5.17
C PRO A 119 -7.86 -4.58 -6.04
N HIS A 120 -7.64 -4.73 -7.35
CA HIS A 120 -8.68 -4.80 -8.36
C HIS A 120 -9.83 -5.78 -7.98
N GLY A 121 -11.08 -5.34 -8.17
CA GLY A 121 -12.28 -6.14 -7.91
C GLY A 121 -12.61 -6.35 -6.42
N TRP A 122 -11.80 -5.82 -5.50
CA TRP A 122 -12.07 -5.95 -4.07
C TRP A 122 -13.14 -4.96 -3.61
N ARG A 123 -14.35 -5.49 -3.44
CA ARG A 123 -15.57 -4.77 -3.04
C ARG A 123 -16.30 -5.49 -1.90
N PRO A 124 -15.65 -5.73 -0.75
CA PRO A 124 -16.34 -6.31 0.38
C PRO A 124 -17.40 -5.34 0.92
N ARG A 125 -18.46 -5.89 1.50
CA ARG A 125 -19.32 -5.10 2.39
C ARG A 125 -18.53 -4.85 3.67
N LEU A 126 -18.22 -3.58 3.94
CA LEU A 126 -17.45 -3.19 5.11
C LEU A 126 -18.36 -2.63 6.19
N GLU A 127 -17.93 -2.79 7.43
CA GLU A 127 -18.63 -2.26 8.60
C GLU A 127 -18.23 -0.80 8.87
N ARG A 128 -18.87 -0.17 9.88
CA ARG A 128 -18.60 1.22 10.32
C ARG A 128 -18.81 2.30 9.24
N GLY A 129 -19.59 1.99 8.21
CA GLY A 129 -19.82 2.90 7.08
C GLY A 129 -18.61 3.11 6.18
N ILE A 130 -17.60 2.23 6.24
CA ILE A 130 -16.42 2.31 5.38
C ILE A 130 -16.80 1.94 3.95
N ARG A 131 -16.34 2.71 2.96
CA ARG A 131 -16.59 2.42 1.53
C ARG A 131 -15.34 1.90 0.84
N ALA A 132 -15.44 0.72 0.23
CA ALA A 132 -14.43 0.20 -0.69
C ALA A 132 -14.61 0.84 -2.07
N VAL A 133 -13.60 1.55 -2.55
CA VAL A 133 -13.58 2.24 -3.85
C VAL A 133 -12.55 1.58 -4.78
N SER A 134 -12.72 1.69 -6.10
CA SER A 134 -11.85 0.98 -7.05
C SER A 134 -10.69 1.90 -7.36
N GLY A 135 -9.53 1.59 -6.79
CA GLY A 135 -8.28 1.94 -7.42
C GLY A 135 -7.88 0.82 -8.36
N HIS A 136 -7.62 1.13 -9.63
CA HIS A 136 -6.92 0.18 -10.49
C HIS A 136 -5.47 0.13 -10.03
N VAL A 137 -5.16 -0.67 -9.02
CA VAL A 137 -3.79 -0.95 -8.60
C VAL A 137 -3.52 -2.41 -8.97
N ALA A 138 -2.86 -2.61 -10.11
CA ALA A 138 -2.26 -3.90 -10.38
C ALA A 138 -1.14 -4.10 -9.34
N PRO A 139 -1.13 -5.21 -8.59
CA PRO A 139 0.02 -5.53 -7.77
C PRO A 139 1.23 -5.66 -8.72
N SER A 140 2.17 -4.72 -8.65
CA SER A 140 3.48 -4.94 -9.27
C SER A 140 4.14 -6.05 -8.45
N GLU A 141 4.47 -7.18 -9.07
CA GLU A 141 5.21 -8.26 -8.42
C GLU A 141 6.53 -7.73 -7.86
N GLY A 142 6.50 -7.32 -6.59
CA GLY A 142 7.68 -7.11 -5.79
C GLY A 142 8.24 -8.50 -5.52
N ARG A 143 9.41 -8.78 -6.11
CA ARG A 143 10.21 -9.98 -5.81
C ARG A 143 10.14 -10.25 -4.31
N PRO A 144 9.66 -11.42 -3.85
CA PRO A 144 9.78 -11.79 -2.45
C PRO A 144 11.27 -11.86 -2.13
N GLY A 145 11.73 -10.96 -1.25
CA GLY A 145 13.03 -11.05 -0.63
C GLY A 145 13.04 -12.26 0.29
N GLY A 146 13.52 -13.39 -0.24
CA GLY A 146 13.71 -14.62 0.51
C GLY A 146 14.36 -15.65 -0.41
N THR A 147 15.62 -15.95 -0.14
CA THR A 147 16.47 -16.95 -0.82
C THR A 147 15.71 -18.25 -1.13
N PRO A 148 15.88 -18.89 -2.30
CA PRO A 148 15.39 -20.24 -2.50
C PRO A 148 16.11 -21.15 -1.50
N LEU A 149 15.39 -21.68 -0.51
CA LEU A 149 15.89 -22.78 0.29
C LEU A 149 16.16 -23.93 -0.68
N ALA A 150 17.42 -24.35 -0.72
CA ALA A 150 17.91 -25.40 -1.60
C ALA A 150 17.00 -26.63 -1.55
N ARG A 151 16.60 -27.11 -2.73
CA ARG A 151 16.14 -28.49 -2.90
C ARG A 151 17.38 -29.39 -2.75
N ASP A 152 17.71 -29.77 -1.52
CA ASP A 152 18.51 -30.97 -1.28
C ASP A 152 17.54 -32.09 -0.91
N SER A 153 17.21 -32.90 -1.91
CA SER A 153 16.71 -34.25 -1.67
C SER A 153 17.53 -35.13 -2.59
N ARG A 154 18.57 -35.71 -2.00
CA ARG A 154 19.50 -36.67 -2.57
C ARG A 154 18.77 -37.72 -3.42
N PRO A 155 19.35 -38.18 -4.52
CA PRO A 155 18.90 -39.42 -5.14
C PRO A 155 19.13 -40.58 -4.16
N ALA A 156 18.10 -41.38 -3.91
CA ALA A 156 18.26 -42.68 -3.27
C ALA A 156 19.09 -43.58 -4.21
N PRO A 157 20.16 -44.25 -3.74
CA PRO A 157 20.81 -45.28 -4.53
C PRO A 157 19.95 -46.54 -4.55
N ASP A 158 19.85 -47.09 -5.75
CA ASP A 158 19.29 -48.39 -6.12
C ASP A 158 19.85 -49.52 -5.24
N ALA A 159 18.99 -50.43 -4.78
CA ALA A 159 19.42 -51.70 -4.20
C ALA A 159 18.32 -52.79 -4.28
N THR A 160 18.44 -53.57 -5.36
CA THR A 160 18.07 -55.00 -5.56
C THR A 160 16.60 -55.38 -5.70
#